data_AF-A0A9D1SSZ7-F1
#
_entry.id   AF-A0A9D1SSZ7-F1
#
_cell.length_a   1.000
_cell.length_b   1.000
_cell.length_c   1.000
_cell.angle_alpha   90.00
_cell.angle_beta   90.00
_cell.angle_gamma   90.00
#
_symmetry.space_group_name_H-M   'P 1'
#
loop_
_entity.id
_entity.type
_entity.pdbx_description
1 polymer ?
#
loop_
_entity_poly.entity_id
_entity_poly.type
_entity_poly.pdbx_seq_one_letter_code
_entity_poly.pdbx_strand_id
1 'polypeptide(L)'
;EDGFVRLSCAFSDVKREAMSGRDFLGGEVDVSFGAATLDLTGCRRVTPGAKLRLDVSFGSATIVLPRSVRLAPDVDRAFGSSAVKGAPDADAPDVLAVRGDVSFGSVTFRYAP
;
A
#
# COMPACT_ATOMS: atom_id res chain seq x y z
N GLU A 1 4.86 -10.62 16.26
CA GLU A 1 4.92 -11.07 14.85
C GLU A 1 5.53 -9.96 14.02
N ASP A 2 6.85 -10.04 13.83
CA ASP A 2 7.68 -9.01 13.22
C ASP A 2 7.47 -8.96 11.70
N GLY A 3 6.86 -7.89 11.18
CA GLY A 3 6.80 -7.60 9.72
C GLY A 3 5.40 -7.53 9.08
N PHE A 4 4.32 -7.78 9.83
CA PHE A 4 2.95 -7.53 9.38
C PHE A 4 2.48 -6.13 9.79
N VAL A 5 1.89 -5.36 8.86
CA VAL A 5 1.39 -4.00 9.13
C VAL A 5 -0.13 -3.98 9.11
N ARG A 6 -0.76 -3.51 10.19
CA ARG A 6 -2.19 -3.19 10.21
C ARG A 6 -2.39 -1.70 10.40
N LEU A 7 -3.12 -1.08 9.49
CA LEU A 7 -3.46 0.34 9.49
C LEU A 7 -4.98 0.46 9.43
N SER A 8 -5.61 0.96 10.48
CA SER A 8 -7.05 1.20 10.48
C SER A 8 -7.32 2.66 10.79
N CYS A 9 -8.06 3.32 9.92
CA CYS A 9 -8.42 4.72 10.01
C CYS A 9 -9.95 4.86 9.90
N ALA A 10 -10.59 5.17 11.02
CA ALA A 10 -12.03 5.38 11.09
C ALA A 10 -12.41 6.87 10.99
N PHE A 11 -11.59 7.77 11.55
CA PHE A 11 -11.66 9.24 11.46
C PHE A 11 -10.24 9.81 11.68
N SER A 12 -9.84 10.87 10.96
CA SER A 12 -8.50 11.53 10.94
C SER A 12 -7.52 11.01 9.87
N ASP A 13 -6.28 11.51 9.86
CA ASP A 13 -5.21 11.13 8.94
C ASP A 13 -4.21 10.20 9.65
N VAL A 14 -3.91 9.03 9.07
CA VAL A 14 -2.95 8.07 9.64
C VAL A 14 -1.78 7.86 8.70
N LYS A 15 -0.56 8.24 9.13
CA LYS A 15 0.69 7.92 8.43
C LYS A 15 1.42 6.82 9.19
N ARG A 16 1.78 5.73 8.50
CA ARG A 16 2.69 4.69 9.01
C ARG A 16 3.84 4.52 8.04
N GLU A 17 5.05 4.61 8.58
CA GLU A 17 6.27 4.19 7.91
C GLU A 17 6.46 2.70 8.21
N ALA A 18 6.67 1.91 7.16
CA ALA A 18 6.94 0.50 7.32
C ALA A 18 8.37 0.32 7.85
N MET A 19 8.40 -0.04 9.13
CA MET A 19 9.49 -0.65 9.90
C MET A 19 10.85 -0.69 9.17
N SER A 20 11.62 0.39 9.29
CA SER A 20 12.92 0.55 8.65
C SER A 20 13.85 -0.64 8.91
N GLY A 21 14.37 -1.25 7.85
CA GLY A 21 15.34 -2.35 7.92
C GLY A 21 14.74 -3.74 8.15
N ARG A 22 13.42 -3.89 8.20
CA ARG A 22 12.75 -5.21 8.27
C ARG A 22 12.16 -5.63 6.92
N ASP A 23 11.94 -6.93 6.80
CA ASP A 23 11.28 -7.54 5.65
C ASP A 23 9.75 -7.36 5.80
N PHE A 24 9.08 -6.92 4.74
CA PHE A 24 7.63 -6.75 4.72
C PHE A 24 6.98 -8.10 4.42
N LEU A 25 6.14 -8.59 5.33
CA LEU A 25 5.45 -9.88 5.21
C LEU A 25 4.03 -9.72 4.64
N GLY A 26 3.46 -8.52 4.73
CA GLY A 26 2.11 -8.24 4.29
C GLY A 26 1.46 -7.17 5.17
N GLY A 27 0.25 -6.78 4.79
CA GLY A 27 -0.51 -5.84 5.61
C GLY A 27 -1.95 -5.69 5.21
N GLU A 28 -2.68 -4.97 6.05
CA GLU A 28 -4.07 -4.60 5.89
C GLU A 28 -4.21 -3.11 6.17
N VAL A 29 -4.87 -2.40 5.25
CA VAL A 29 -5.17 -0.97 5.34
C VAL A 29 -6.68 -0.79 5.19
N ASP A 30 -7.34 -0.44 6.28
CA ASP A 30 -8.77 -0.12 6.31
C ASP A 30 -8.94 1.40 6.49
N VAL A 31 -9.63 2.03 5.55
CA VAL A 31 -9.97 3.45 5.60
C VAL A 31 -11.47 3.56 5.42
N SER A 32 -12.19 4.03 6.44
CA SER A 32 -13.64 4.27 6.32
C SER A 32 -13.97 5.74 6.12
N PHE A 33 -13.17 6.64 6.70
CA PHE A 33 -13.21 8.09 6.46
C PHE A 33 -11.81 8.67 6.75
N GLY A 34 -11.38 9.65 5.96
CA GLY A 34 -10.07 10.31 6.12
C GLY A 34 -9.02 9.81 5.13
N ALA A 35 -7.74 9.92 5.50
CA ALA A 35 -6.64 9.50 4.65
C ALA A 35 -5.62 8.62 5.39
N ALA A 36 -5.11 7.62 4.68
CA ALA A 36 -4.08 6.72 5.17
C ALA A 36 -2.86 6.76 4.25
N THR A 37 -1.66 6.85 4.83
CA THR A 37 -0.41 6.73 4.06
C THR A 37 0.45 5.61 4.64
N LEU A 38 0.78 4.63 3.81
CA LEU A 38 1.72 3.56 4.12
C LEU A 38 2.99 3.75 3.29
N ASP A 39 4.11 3.99 3.96
CA ASP A 39 5.41 4.18 3.31
C ASP A 39 6.27 2.91 3.41
N LEU A 40 6.45 2.21 2.30
CA LEU A 40 7.25 0.98 2.21
C LEU A 40 8.72 1.24 1.85
N THR A 41 9.16 2.50 1.71
CA THR A 41 10.53 2.84 1.28
C THR A 41 11.60 2.42 2.30
N GLY A 42 11.23 2.33 3.57
CA GLY A 42 12.10 1.84 4.65
C GLY A 42 12.25 0.32 4.69
N CYS A 43 11.44 -0.44 3.94
CA CYS A 43 11.51 -1.89 3.96
C CYS A 43 12.78 -2.38 3.25
N ARG A 44 13.46 -3.35 3.87
CA ARG A 44 14.64 -3.97 3.27
C ARG A 44 14.27 -4.83 2.06
N ARG A 45 13.17 -5.57 2.19
CA ARG A 45 12.68 -6.51 1.19
C ARG A 45 11.17 -6.67 1.30
N VAL A 46 10.49 -6.98 0.19
CA VAL A 46 9.14 -7.54 0.23
C VAL A 46 9.24 -9.05 0.11
N THR A 47 8.73 -9.76 1.12
CA THR A 47 8.83 -11.22 1.20
C THR A 47 8.05 -11.87 0.05
N PRO A 48 8.56 -12.94 -0.59
CA PRO A 48 7.80 -13.67 -1.59
C PRO A 48 6.43 -14.10 -1.07
N GLY A 49 5.37 -13.72 -1.77
CA GLY A 49 3.99 -14.02 -1.37
C GLY A 49 3.37 -13.03 -0.37
N ALA A 50 4.07 -11.94 -0.02
CA ALA A 50 3.49 -10.85 0.76
C ALA A 50 2.27 -10.26 0.03
N LYS A 51 1.20 -10.05 0.80
CA LYS A 51 -0.07 -9.49 0.29
C LYS A 51 -0.43 -8.25 1.09
N LEU A 52 -0.82 -7.20 0.40
CA LEU A 52 -1.39 -6.00 0.99
C LEU A 52 -2.88 -5.97 0.65
N ARG A 53 -3.73 -5.98 1.67
CA ARG A 53 -5.18 -5.76 1.53
C ARG A 53 -5.51 -4.30 1.79
N LEU A 54 -6.33 -3.71 0.94
CA LEU A 54 -6.82 -2.34 1.07
C LEU A 54 -8.35 -2.37 1.07
N ASP A 55 -8.97 -1.77 2.06
CA ASP A 55 -10.40 -1.48 2.09
C ASP A 55 -10.56 0.03 2.25
N VAL A 56 -11.11 0.71 1.25
CA VAL A 56 -11.26 2.16 1.25
C VAL A 56 -12.70 2.55 0.93
N SER A 57 -13.40 2.95 1.98
CA SER A 57 -14.70 3.59 1.95
C SER A 57 -14.53 5.09 2.28
N PHE A 58 -15.21 5.99 1.57
CA PHE A 58 -15.30 7.44 1.86
C PHE A 58 -14.00 8.16 2.27
N GLY A 59 -12.88 7.82 1.65
CA GLY A 59 -11.56 8.33 2.03
C GLY A 59 -10.48 8.14 0.97
N SER A 60 -9.21 8.23 1.39
CA SER A 60 -8.07 8.01 0.50
C SER A 60 -6.95 7.18 1.12
N ALA A 61 -6.29 6.36 0.31
CA ALA A 61 -5.09 5.63 0.71
C ALA A 61 -3.93 5.97 -0.23
N THR A 62 -2.76 6.24 0.32
CA THR A 62 -1.51 6.43 -0.42
C THR A 62 -0.51 5.38 0.00
N ILE A 63 -0.04 4.59 -0.97
CA ILE A 63 1.01 3.58 -0.74
C ILE A 63 2.27 4.06 -1.45
N VAL A 64 3.32 4.34 -0.68
CA VAL A 64 4.63 4.73 -1.21
C VAL A 64 5.49 3.49 -1.33
N LEU A 65 5.99 3.23 -2.54
CA LEU A 65 6.74 2.03 -2.89
C LEU A 65 8.21 2.39 -3.16
N PRO A 66 9.18 1.59 -2.69
CA PRO A 66 10.54 1.66 -3.19
C PRO A 66 10.59 1.16 -4.64
N ARG A 67 11.52 1.68 -5.43
CA ARG A 67 11.69 1.31 -6.84
C ARG A 67 12.15 -0.15 -7.04
N SER A 68 12.72 -0.75 -6.00
CA SER A 68 13.10 -2.17 -5.94
C SER A 68 11.92 -3.15 -5.93
N VAL A 69 10.67 -2.67 -5.84
CA VAL A 69 9.46 -3.51 -5.73
C VAL A 69 8.52 -3.29 -6.90
N ARG A 70 8.14 -4.36 -7.59
CA ARG A 70 7.09 -4.32 -8.62
C ARG A 70 5.71 -4.39 -7.98
N LEU A 71 4.84 -3.46 -8.37
CA LEU A 71 3.45 -3.47 -7.95
C LEU A 71 2.63 -4.39 -8.86
N ALA A 72 1.85 -5.30 -8.26
CA ALA A 72 0.82 -6.09 -8.93
C ALA A 72 -0.55 -5.76 -8.30
N PRO A 73 -1.22 -4.68 -8.74
CA PRO A 73 -2.45 -4.22 -8.12
C PRO A 73 -3.68 -4.91 -8.74
N ASP A 74 -4.49 -5.51 -7.88
CA ASP A 74 -5.80 -6.09 -8.17
C ASP A 74 -6.83 -5.32 -7.33
N VAL A 75 -7.41 -4.26 -7.90
CA VAL A 75 -8.23 -3.31 -7.15
C VAL A 75 -9.59 -3.19 -7.81
N ASP A 76 -10.64 -3.50 -7.06
CA ASP A 76 -12.03 -3.25 -7.43
C ASP A 76 -12.39 -1.81 -7.09
N ARG A 77 -13.09 -1.15 -8.02
CA ARG A 77 -13.43 0.27 -7.95
C ARG A 77 -14.89 0.46 -8.29
N ALA A 78 -15.77 0.29 -7.31
CA ALA A 78 -17.21 0.41 -7.55
C ALA A 78 -17.57 1.85 -7.97
N PHE A 79 -17.28 2.84 -7.11
CA PHE A 79 -17.47 4.27 -7.39
C PHE A 79 -16.21 5.10 -7.10
N GLY A 80 -15.09 4.44 -6.81
CA GLY A 80 -13.83 5.06 -6.47
C GLY A 80 -12.84 5.16 -7.62
N SER A 81 -11.60 5.49 -7.29
CA SER A 81 -10.51 5.58 -8.27
C SER A 81 -9.23 4.91 -7.77
N SER A 82 -8.34 4.54 -8.69
CA SER A 82 -6.95 4.33 -8.34
C SER A 82 -6.00 4.95 -9.33
N ALA A 83 -4.81 5.32 -8.87
CA ALA A 83 -3.72 5.71 -9.74
C ALA A 83 -2.42 4.99 -9.36
N VAL A 84 -1.58 4.73 -10.35
CA VAL A 84 -0.18 4.34 -10.16
C VAL A 84 0.69 5.44 -10.75
N LYS A 85 1.63 5.96 -9.96
CA LYS A 85 2.54 7.04 -10.34
C LYS A 85 3.98 6.57 -10.25
N GLY A 86 4.71 6.71 -11.36
CA GLY A 86 6.08 6.21 -11.52
C GLY A 86 6.13 4.74 -11.94
N ALA A 87 7.31 4.15 -11.85
CA ALA A 87 7.57 2.78 -12.25
C ALA A 87 8.68 2.16 -11.39
N PRO A 88 8.67 0.84 -11.17
CA PRO A 88 9.78 0.13 -10.54
C PRO A 88 11.02 0.14 -11.45
N ASP A 89 12.15 -0.29 -10.89
CA ASP A 89 13.36 -0.55 -11.68
C ASP A 89 13.21 -1.80 -12.55
N ALA A 90 13.92 -1.83 -13.68
CA ALA A 90 13.79 -2.89 -14.69
C ALA A 90 14.15 -4.28 -14.16
N ASP A 91 15.01 -4.33 -13.15
CA ASP A 91 15.54 -5.51 -12.45
C ASP A 91 15.02 -5.65 -11.01
N ALA A 92 13.96 -4.89 -10.65
CA ALA A 92 13.30 -4.98 -9.35
C ALA A 92 12.98 -6.46 -8.99
N PRO A 93 13.58 -7.01 -7.92
CA PRO A 93 13.54 -8.45 -7.63
C PRO A 93 12.27 -8.90 -6.91
N ASP A 94 11.60 -7.99 -6.20
CA ASP A 94 10.45 -8.32 -5.38
C ASP A 94 9.14 -7.85 -6.05
N VAL A 95 8.04 -8.58 -5.78
CA VAL A 95 6.70 -8.24 -6.25
C VAL A 95 5.76 -8.11 -5.06
N LEU A 96 5.04 -7.00 -4.97
CA LEU A 96 3.98 -6.79 -3.99
C LEU A 96 2.61 -6.99 -4.64
N ALA A 97 1.93 -8.05 -4.24
CA ALA A 97 0.54 -8.27 -4.60
C ALA A 97 -0.37 -7.40 -3.73
N VAL A 98 -1.20 -6.58 -4.37
CA VAL A 98 -2.16 -5.73 -3.67
C VAL A 98 -3.56 -6.15 -4.07
N ARG A 99 -4.42 -6.38 -3.08
CA ARG A 99 -5.86 -6.55 -3.28
C ARG A 99 -6.59 -5.38 -2.65
N GLY A 100 -7.38 -4.66 -3.42
CA GLY A 100 -8.09 -3.48 -2.93
C GLY A 100 -9.58 -3.51 -3.25
N ASP A 101 -10.40 -3.10 -2.30
CA ASP A 101 -11.77 -2.63 -2.57
C ASP A 101 -11.83 -1.12 -2.34
N VAL A 102 -12.26 -0.36 -3.36
CA VAL A 102 -12.41 1.09 -3.27
C VAL A 102 -13.83 1.47 -3.70
N SER A 103 -14.64 1.79 -2.71
CA SER A 103 -16.05 2.11 -2.92
C SER A 103 -16.28 3.60 -3.22
N PHE A 104 -16.11 4.50 -2.25
CA PHE A 104 -16.34 5.96 -2.42
C PHE A 104 -15.08 6.77 -2.10
N GLY A 105 -13.95 6.42 -2.72
CA GLY A 105 -12.66 6.98 -2.34
C GLY A 105 -11.62 6.89 -3.44
N SER A 106 -10.35 7.02 -3.05
CA SER A 106 -9.23 6.86 -3.97
C SER A 106 -8.05 6.12 -3.35
N VAL A 107 -7.35 5.32 -4.15
CA VAL A 107 -6.05 4.76 -3.79
C VAL A 107 -4.97 5.21 -4.75
N THR A 108 -3.88 5.76 -4.24
CA THR A 108 -2.71 6.13 -5.03
C THR A 108 -1.52 5.28 -4.65
N PHE A 109 -0.99 4.55 -5.62
CA PHE A 109 0.32 3.92 -5.52
C PHE A 109 1.36 4.86 -6.13
N ARG A 110 2.41 5.18 -5.39
CA ARG A 110 3.47 6.06 -5.86
C ARG A 110 4.83 5.44 -5.60
N TYR A 111 5.65 5.40 -6.64
CA TYR A 111 7.07 5.12 -6.48
C TYR A 111 7.80 6.32 -5.88
N ALA A 112 8.60 6.08 -4.86
CA ALA A 112 9.56 7.06 -4.37
C ALA A 112 10.57 7.40 -5.49
N PRO A 113 10.99 8.68 -5.59
CA PRO A 113 11.99 9.11 -6.55
C PRO A 113 13.33 8.38 -6.35
#